data_AF-A0A8J4CIP7-F1
#
_entry.id   AF-A0A8J4CIP7-F1
#
_cell.length_a   1.000
_cell.length_b   1.000
_cell.length_c   1.000
_cell.angle_alpha   90.00
_cell.angle_beta   90.00
_cell.angle_gamma   90.00
#
_symmetry.space_group_name_H-M   'P 1'
#
loop_
_entity.id
_entity.type
_entity.pdbx_description
1 polymer ?
#
loop_
_entity_poly.entity_id
_entity_poly.type
_entity_poly.pdbx_seq_one_letter_code
_entity_poly.pdbx_strand_id
1 'polypeptide(L)'
;GGRPVSACPQSFSCSRPAGWCTNTSSVFRSLDCDGDGVLDLTCSNSTGERWAILSQDGCAEDWTGGRPVSVCPQSFSCSRPAGWCTNTSSVFRSLDCDGDGVL
;
A
#
# COMPACT_ATOMS: atom_id res chain seq x y z
N GLY A 1 11.88 -27.72 6.22
CA GLY A 1 10.46 -27.34 6.32
C GLY A 1 10.37 -25.98 6.95
N GLY A 2 10.02 -24.95 6.17
CA GLY A 2 9.78 -23.61 6.69
C GLY A 2 8.38 -23.52 7.31
N ARG A 3 8.23 -22.76 8.38
CA ARG A 3 6.92 -22.49 9.00
C ARG A 3 6.07 -21.66 8.03
N PRO A 4 4.75 -21.87 7.94
CA PRO A 4 3.89 -21.10 7.04
C PRO A 4 3.98 -19.61 7.40
N VAL A 5 3.97 -18.74 6.40
CA VAL A 5 3.95 -17.26 6.57
C VAL A 5 2.86 -16.80 7.54
N SER A 6 1.73 -17.51 7.58
CA SER A 6 0.63 -17.30 8.52
C SER A 6 0.97 -17.51 10.00
N ALA A 7 2.09 -18.18 10.33
CA ALA A 7 2.49 -18.41 11.71
C ALA A 7 3.12 -17.17 12.36
N CYS A 8 3.77 -16.30 11.57
CA CYS A 8 4.45 -15.09 12.04
C CYS A 8 4.50 -14.03 10.91
N PRO A 9 3.39 -13.42 10.49
CA PRO A 9 3.39 -12.45 9.40
C PRO A 9 4.33 -11.25 9.63
N GLN A 10 4.53 -10.87 10.90
CA GLN A 10 5.46 -9.81 11.31
C GLN A 10 6.95 -10.16 11.13
N SER A 11 7.31 -11.44 10.97
CA SER A 11 8.69 -11.82 10.64
C SER A 11 8.97 -11.87 9.13
N PHE A 12 7.92 -11.79 8.31
CA PHE A 12 8.00 -11.75 6.86
C PHE A 12 7.72 -10.35 6.28
N SER A 13 7.27 -9.41 7.12
CA SER A 13 7.08 -8.02 6.72
C SER A 13 8.41 -7.36 6.38
N CYS A 14 8.38 -6.52 5.35
CA CYS A 14 9.57 -5.84 4.88
C CYS A 14 10.08 -4.81 5.88
N SER A 15 11.40 -4.77 6.04
CA SER A 15 12.06 -3.69 6.79
C SER A 15 12.15 -2.46 5.92
N ARG A 16 11.77 -1.31 6.46
CA ARG A 16 11.85 -0.04 5.75
C ARG A 16 13.31 0.31 5.49
N PRO A 17 13.74 0.49 4.23
CA PRO A 17 15.11 0.88 3.94
C PRO A 17 15.45 2.26 4.52
N ALA A 18 16.69 2.44 4.96
CA ALA A 18 17.15 3.72 5.50
C ALA A 18 17.10 4.81 4.41
N GLY A 19 16.47 5.95 4.70
CA GLY A 19 16.28 7.03 3.71
C GLY A 19 15.11 6.82 2.75
N TRP A 20 14.40 5.69 2.82
CA TRP A 20 13.22 5.45 2.00
C TRP A 20 11.99 6.13 2.60
N CYS A 21 11.24 6.87 1.78
CA CYS A 21 10.05 7.62 2.19
C CYS A 21 10.27 8.64 3.33
N THR A 22 11.45 9.27 3.42
CA THR A 22 11.79 10.21 4.51
C THR A 22 11.50 11.67 4.18
N ASN A 23 11.04 11.97 2.97
CA ASN A 23 10.68 13.34 2.59
C ASN A 23 9.45 13.82 3.36
N THR A 24 9.44 15.11 3.72
CA THR A 24 8.33 15.72 4.48
C THR A 24 6.99 15.70 3.74
N SER A 25 7.04 15.71 2.40
CA SER A 25 5.86 15.63 1.53
C SER A 25 5.51 14.20 1.11
N SER A 26 6.21 13.20 1.66
CA SER A 26 5.95 11.79 1.42
C SER A 26 5.07 11.20 2.53
N VAL A 27 4.11 10.38 2.13
CA VAL A 27 3.21 9.63 3.00
C VAL A 27 3.66 8.17 2.99
N PHE A 28 4.17 7.72 4.13
CA PHE A 28 4.53 6.33 4.37
C PHE A 28 3.31 5.57 4.94
N ARG A 29 3.02 4.39 4.41
CA ARG A 29 2.02 3.47 4.98
C ARG A 29 2.53 2.03 4.97
N SER A 30 2.16 1.27 6.00
CA SER A 30 2.40 -0.16 6.09
C SER A 30 1.06 -0.90 6.11
N LEU A 31 0.77 -1.66 5.07
CA LEU A 31 -0.49 -2.42 4.92
C LEU A 31 -0.29 -3.60 3.98
N ASP A 32 -1.16 -4.58 4.09
CA ASP A 32 -1.22 -5.74 3.19
C ASP A 32 -1.89 -5.31 1.87
N CYS A 33 -1.09 -5.17 0.82
CA CYS A 33 -1.54 -4.67 -0.48
C CYS A 33 -2.00 -5.80 -1.40
N ASP A 34 -1.43 -7.00 -1.26
CA ASP A 34 -1.65 -8.17 -2.12
C ASP A 34 -2.55 -9.26 -1.47
N GLY A 35 -2.88 -9.12 -0.19
CA GLY A 35 -3.78 -9.99 0.56
C GLY A 35 -3.12 -11.28 1.05
N ASP A 36 -1.78 -11.31 1.14
CA ASP A 36 -1.03 -12.48 1.60
C ASP A 36 -1.02 -12.62 3.14
N GLY A 37 -1.56 -11.62 3.85
CA GLY A 37 -1.58 -11.54 5.31
C GLY A 37 -0.30 -10.98 5.92
N VAL A 38 0.65 -10.52 5.11
CA VAL A 38 1.90 -9.87 5.48
C VAL A 38 1.81 -8.38 5.16
N LEU A 39 2.48 -7.54 5.94
CA LEU A 39 2.47 -6.09 5.71
C LEU A 39 3.53 -5.71 4.68
N ASP A 40 3.09 -5.01 3.65
CA ASP A 40 3.93 -4.33 2.66
C ASP A 40 4.24 -2.90 3.09
N LEU A 41 5.27 -2.32 2.49
CA LEU A 41 5.62 -0.93 2.69
C LEU A 41 5.27 -0.13 1.45
N THR A 42 4.58 0.99 1.65
CA THR A 42 4.22 1.91 0.58
C THR A 42 4.62 3.32 0.94
N CYS A 43 4.97 4.06 -0.09
CA CYS A 43 5.27 5.46 -0.03
C CYS A 43 4.63 6.15 -1.21
N SER A 44 3.99 7.28 -0.98
CA SER A 44 3.57 8.18 -2.05
C SER A 44 3.95 9.60 -1.70
N ASN A 45 4.03 10.49 -2.67
CA ASN A 45 4.24 11.91 -2.38
C ASN A 45 3.20 12.79 -3.09
N SER A 46 3.20 14.08 -2.74
CA SER A 46 2.29 15.07 -3.32
C SER A 46 2.52 15.33 -4.82
N THR A 47 3.67 14.93 -5.38
CA THR A 47 3.97 15.04 -6.81
C THR A 47 3.48 13.83 -7.62
N GLY A 48 2.90 12.82 -6.96
CA GLY A 48 2.31 11.64 -7.60
C GLY A 48 3.27 10.47 -7.79
N GLU A 49 4.50 10.57 -7.29
CA GLU A 49 5.46 9.48 -7.25
C GLU A 49 5.05 8.48 -6.16
N ARG A 50 5.20 7.20 -6.49
CA ARG A 50 4.71 6.08 -5.70
C ARG A 50 5.78 4.99 -5.67
N TRP A 51 6.04 4.48 -4.48
CA TRP A 51 6.97 3.40 -4.22
C TRP A 51 6.28 2.34 -3.37
N ALA A 52 6.53 1.08 -3.66
CA ALA A 52 6.00 -0.05 -2.93
C ALA A 52 7.06 -1.14 -2.81
N ILE A 53 7.16 -1.72 -1.64
CA ILE A 53 8.02 -2.85 -1.32
C ILE A 53 7.09 -3.96 -0.83
N LEU A 54 6.91 -4.97 -1.68
CA LEU A 54 6.02 -6.09 -1.41
C LEU A 54 6.76 -7.23 -0.70
N SER A 55 6.12 -7.85 0.28
CA SER A 55 6.58 -9.04 0.98
C SER A 55 6.75 -10.22 0.02
N GLN A 56 5.78 -10.43 -0.89
CA GLN A 56 5.79 -11.50 -1.88
C GLN A 56 6.93 -11.39 -2.90
N ASP A 57 7.39 -10.16 -3.17
CA ASP A 57 8.56 -9.89 -4.03
C ASP A 57 9.88 -10.02 -3.26
N GLY A 58 9.85 -10.53 -2.02
CA GLY A 58 11.03 -10.69 -1.18
C GLY A 58 11.60 -9.35 -0.70
N CYS A 59 10.74 -8.35 -0.52
CA CYS A 59 11.13 -7.01 -0.07
C CYS A 59 12.11 -6.30 -1.01
N ALA A 60 11.92 -6.48 -2.32
CA ALA A 60 12.69 -5.78 -3.32
C ALA A 60 12.55 -4.25 -3.15
N GLU A 61 13.68 -3.59 -2.89
CA GLU A 61 13.71 -2.14 -2.72
C GLU A 61 13.27 -1.44 -4.00
N ASP A 62 12.35 -0.49 -3.87
CA ASP A 62 11.83 0.30 -4.97
C ASP A 62 12.24 1.76 -4.79
N TRP A 63 13.11 2.27 -5.66
CA TRP A 63 13.59 3.66 -5.61
C TRP A 63 13.13 4.50 -6.81
N THR A 64 12.44 3.89 -7.78
CA THR A 64 12.11 4.51 -9.07
C THR A 64 10.90 5.44 -9.02
N GLY A 65 10.01 5.28 -8.04
CA GLY A 65 8.87 6.19 -7.82
C GLY A 65 7.74 6.05 -8.84
N GLY A 66 7.77 4.96 -9.61
CA GLY A 66 6.84 4.69 -10.71
C GLY A 66 5.87 3.52 -10.45
N ARG A 67 5.68 3.09 -9.19
CA ARG A 67 4.78 1.98 -8.89
C ARG A 67 3.33 2.36 -9.23
N PRO A 68 2.58 1.52 -9.96
CA PRO A 68 1.20 1.81 -10.32
C PRO A 68 0.29 1.74 -9.09
N VAL A 69 -0.88 2.39 -9.14
CA VAL A 69 -1.85 2.31 -8.03
C VAL A 69 -2.30 0.87 -7.78
N SER A 70 -2.40 0.06 -8.84
CA SER A 70 -2.81 -1.35 -8.77
C SER A 70 -1.91 -2.22 -7.88
N VAL A 71 -0.66 -1.82 -7.65
CA VAL A 71 0.23 -2.52 -6.70
C VAL A 71 -0.27 -2.36 -5.27
N CYS A 72 -0.82 -1.20 -4.92
CA CYS A 72 -1.42 -1.01 -3.61
C CYS A 72 -2.55 0.02 -3.68
N PRO A 73 -3.75 -0.39 -4.14
CA PRO A 73 -4.85 0.52 -4.35
C PRO A 73 -5.24 1.17 -3.03
N GLN A 74 -5.20 0.45 -1.92
CA GLN A 74 -5.54 0.99 -0.59
C GLN A 74 -4.59 2.10 -0.09
N SER A 75 -3.35 2.15 -0.58
CA SER A 75 -2.37 3.18 -0.23
C SER A 75 -2.32 4.33 -1.22
N PHE A 76 -2.43 4.00 -2.52
CA PHE A 76 -2.23 4.93 -3.63
C PHE A 76 -3.54 5.49 -4.20
N SER A 77 -4.70 4.93 -3.84
CA SER A 77 -6.01 5.47 -4.25
C SER A 77 -6.32 6.80 -3.56
N CYS A 78 -7.25 7.52 -4.18
CA CYS A 78 -7.75 8.78 -3.65
C CYS A 78 -8.40 8.54 -2.27
N SER A 79 -7.95 9.30 -1.27
CA SER A 79 -8.58 9.26 0.04
C SER A 79 -9.99 9.84 -0.09
N ARG A 80 -10.99 9.07 0.36
CA ARG A 80 -12.38 9.51 0.45
C ARG A 80 -12.46 10.90 1.12
N PRO A 81 -13.10 11.90 0.48
CA PRO A 81 -13.26 13.23 1.07
C PRO A 81 -13.90 13.16 2.46
N ALA A 82 -13.43 14.00 3.38
CA ALA A 82 -14.02 14.11 4.71
C ALA A 82 -15.51 14.49 4.60
N GLY A 83 -16.39 13.76 5.28
CA GLY A 83 -17.84 14.00 5.27
C GLY A 83 -18.63 13.18 4.24
N TRP A 84 -17.97 12.54 3.26
CA TRP A 84 -18.63 11.68 2.28
C TRP A 84 -18.95 10.29 2.85
N CYS A 85 -20.09 9.69 2.49
CA CYS A 85 -20.53 8.36 2.96
C CYS A 85 -20.47 8.20 4.50
N THR A 86 -21.04 9.14 5.25
CA THR A 86 -20.99 9.21 6.72
C THR A 86 -22.27 8.74 7.43
N ASN A 87 -23.33 8.39 6.71
CA ASN A 87 -24.56 7.88 7.34
C ASN A 87 -24.32 6.52 8.00
N THR A 88 -25.01 6.24 9.10
CA THR A 88 -24.89 5.01 9.90
C THR A 88 -25.16 3.71 9.12
N SER A 89 -25.82 3.79 7.96
CA SER A 89 -26.10 2.65 7.07
C SER A 89 -25.35 2.70 5.73
N SER A 90 -24.40 3.63 5.57
CA SER A 90 -23.60 3.73 4.35
C SER A 90 -22.33 2.90 4.45
N VAL A 91 -22.19 1.92 3.57
CA VAL A 91 -20.94 1.18 3.38
C VAL A 91 -20.15 1.87 2.28
N PHE A 92 -18.95 2.37 2.61
CA PHE A 92 -18.03 2.85 1.59
C PHE A 92 -17.35 1.67 0.92
N ARG A 93 -17.44 1.61 -0.40
CA ARG A 93 -16.66 0.73 -1.26
C ARG A 93 -16.06 1.61 -2.35
N SER A 94 -14.75 1.56 -2.49
CA SER A 94 -14.12 2.06 -3.69
C SER A 94 -14.39 1.05 -4.82
N LEU A 95 -14.84 1.53 -5.97
CA LEU A 95 -15.13 0.72 -7.15
C LEU A 95 -14.45 1.39 -8.33
N ASP A 96 -13.49 0.68 -8.90
CA ASP A 96 -12.90 0.98 -10.19
C ASP A 96 -13.98 0.81 -11.28
N CYS A 97 -14.46 1.93 -11.82
CA CYS A 97 -15.55 1.96 -12.78
C CYS A 97 -15.06 1.94 -14.25
N ASP A 98 -13.78 2.22 -14.47
CA ASP A 98 -13.13 2.32 -15.78
C ASP A 98 -12.20 1.14 -16.11
N GLY A 99 -12.02 0.23 -15.16
CA GLY A 99 -11.31 -1.04 -15.30
C GLY A 99 -9.79 -0.91 -15.38
N ASP A 100 -9.20 0.15 -14.83
CA ASP A 100 -7.76 0.45 -14.96
C ASP A 100 -6.90 -0.14 -13.82
N GLY A 101 -7.52 -0.81 -12.86
CA GLY A 101 -6.90 -1.37 -11.66
C GLY A 101 -6.73 -0.34 -10.55
N VAL A 102 -7.39 0.82 -10.62
CA VAL A 102 -7.31 1.93 -9.67
C VAL A 102 -8.66 2.22 -9.04
N LEU A 103 -8.66 2.31 -7.71
CA LEU A 103 -9.85 2.63 -6.90
C LEU A 103 -10.06 4.15 -6.72
#